data_AF-A0A455XBJ2-F1
#
_entry.id   AF-A0A455XBJ2-F1
#
_cell.length_a   1.000
_cell.length_b   1.000
_cell.length_c   1.000
_cell.angle_alpha   90.00
_cell.angle_beta   90.00
_cell.angle_gamma   90.00
#
_symmetry.space_group_name_H-M   'P 1'
#
loop_
_entity.id
_entity.type
_entity.pdbx_description
1 polymer ?
#
loop_
_entity_poly.entity_id
_entity_poly.type
_entity_poly.pdbx_seq_one_letter_code
_entity_poly.pdbx_strand_id
1 'polypeptide(L)'
;MSRTEIDSISYKCPCGTGTVEQTIISTDYVFPSAEVSYKFQCTECTKVWRLSNGRLVLKESEKPYIEASKACREAYKAVRQCIRQIAKRYCDQQSSLTKKSEFEHLVTIGRFSKGYATYLKCRREGKTMSEVLVHEDPSSRGEVLQWAKSVSASVGFSGQLEEVLDRLSMREEALGQAEKQIVSKSL
;
A
#
# COMPACT_ATOMS: atom_id res chain seq x y z
N MET A 1 -15.57 36.19 -16.66
CA MET A 1 -14.10 36.08 -16.75
C MET A 1 -13.62 35.55 -15.42
N SER A 2 -13.00 34.37 -15.37
CA SER A 2 -12.39 33.85 -14.15
C SER A 2 -11.08 34.59 -13.88
N ARG A 3 -10.94 35.18 -12.70
CA ARG A 3 -9.70 35.80 -12.25
C ARG A 3 -8.78 34.69 -11.74
N THR A 4 -7.53 34.72 -12.19
CA THR A 4 -6.46 33.85 -11.71
C THR A 4 -5.51 34.73 -10.91
N GLU A 5 -5.27 34.38 -9.66
CA GLU A 5 -4.29 35.06 -8.81
C GLU A 5 -3.07 34.17 -8.69
N ILE A 6 -1.88 34.77 -8.84
CA ILE A 6 -0.60 34.07 -8.79
C ILE A 6 0.23 34.73 -7.71
N ASP A 7 0.41 34.03 -6.59
CA ASP A 7 1.30 34.44 -5.52
C ASP A 7 2.62 33.68 -5.64
N SER A 8 3.74 34.37 -5.38
CA SER A 8 5.07 33.77 -5.38
C SER A 8 5.82 34.13 -4.10
N ILE A 9 6.23 33.11 -3.36
CA ILE A 9 7.00 33.23 -2.12
C ILE A 9 8.40 32.67 -2.37
N SER A 10 9.44 33.41 -1.96
CA SER A 10 10.83 33.01 -2.15
C SER A 10 11.52 32.74 -0.82
N TYR A 11 12.03 31.53 -0.65
CA TYR A 11 12.77 31.07 0.52
C TYR A 11 14.27 31.01 0.21
N LYS A 12 15.10 31.29 1.22
CA LYS A 12 16.56 31.16 1.08
C LYS A 12 16.94 29.69 0.97
N CYS A 13 17.83 29.37 0.04
CA CYS A 13 18.41 28.04 -0.07
C CYS A 13 19.20 27.67 1.20
N PRO A 14 19.22 26.38 1.65
CA PRO A 14 19.99 25.97 2.82
C PRO A 14 21.49 26.25 2.76
N CYS A 15 22.07 26.29 1.55
CA CYS A 15 23.48 26.64 1.36
C CYS A 15 23.73 28.16 1.30
N GLY A 16 22.70 29.01 1.45
CA GLY A 16 22.79 30.47 1.35
C GLY A 16 22.93 31.00 -0.09
N THR A 17 23.24 30.12 -1.04
CA THR A 17 23.35 30.42 -2.47
C THR A 17 22.10 29.94 -3.22
N GLY A 18 21.31 30.89 -3.74
CA GLY A 18 20.08 30.65 -4.49
C GLY A 18 18.80 30.66 -3.65
N THR A 19 17.67 30.34 -4.29
CA THR A 19 16.33 30.43 -3.71
C THR A 19 15.49 29.18 -4.00
N VAL A 20 14.45 29.00 -3.19
CA VAL A 20 13.34 28.09 -3.46
C VAL A 20 12.11 28.95 -3.66
N GLU A 21 11.50 28.91 -4.83
CA GLU A 21 10.26 29.62 -5.13
C GLU A 21 9.08 28.69 -4.92
N GLN A 22 8.06 29.17 -4.22
CA GLN A 22 6.74 28.57 -4.12
C GLN A 22 5.77 29.43 -4.91
N THR A 23 5.10 28.86 -5.90
CA THR A 23 4.07 29.54 -6.69
C THR A 23 2.72 28.94 -6.33
N ILE A 24 1.80 29.79 -5.90
CA ILE A 24 0.42 29.44 -5.55
C ILE A 24 -0.47 30.06 -6.62
N ILE A 25 -1.21 29.23 -7.35
CA ILE A 25 -2.16 29.65 -8.36
C ILE A 25 -3.56 29.36 -7.80
N SER A 26 -4.32 30.41 -7.51
CA SER A 26 -5.72 30.32 -7.08
C SER A 26 -6.65 30.79 -8.20
N THR A 27 -7.82 30.17 -8.29
CA THR A 27 -8.88 30.56 -9.22
C THR A 27 -10.19 30.75 -8.47
N ASP A 28 -10.94 31.79 -8.82
CA ASP A 28 -12.23 32.15 -8.18
C ASP A 28 -13.41 31.22 -8.57
N TYR A 29 -13.14 29.95 -8.87
CA TYR A 29 -14.18 28.99 -9.24
C TYR A 29 -14.93 28.43 -8.03
N VAL A 30 -16.17 27.97 -8.26
CA VAL A 30 -17.08 27.38 -7.25
C VAL A 30 -16.45 26.19 -6.47
N PHE A 31 -15.41 25.57 -7.05
CA PHE A 31 -14.52 24.63 -6.38
C PHE A 31 -13.10 25.22 -6.35
N PRO A 32 -12.75 26.03 -5.34
CA PRO A 32 -11.44 26.63 -5.27
C PRO A 32 -10.39 25.54 -5.03
N SER A 33 -9.60 25.24 -6.05
CA SER A 33 -8.36 24.46 -5.89
C SER A 33 -7.20 25.41 -6.08
N ALA A 34 -6.41 25.61 -5.02
CA ALA A 34 -5.12 26.28 -5.13
C ALA A 34 -4.08 25.26 -5.62
N GLU A 35 -3.47 25.52 -6.78
CA GLU A 35 -2.34 24.75 -7.25
C GLU A 35 -1.07 25.33 -6.62
N VAL A 36 -0.32 24.50 -5.89
CA VAL A 36 0.95 24.91 -5.28
C VAL A 36 2.08 24.17 -5.98
N SER A 37 2.99 24.93 -6.59
CA SER A 37 4.21 24.39 -7.20
C SER A 37 5.45 24.96 -6.52
N TYR A 38 6.55 24.20 -6.55
CA TYR A 38 7.82 24.61 -5.96
C TYR A 38 8.94 24.47 -6.99
N LYS A 39 9.82 25.47 -7.05
CA LYS A 39 10.98 25.50 -7.94
C LYS A 39 12.24 25.75 -7.14
N PHE A 40 13.17 24.79 -7.19
CA PHE A 40 14.47 24.92 -6.53
C PHE A 40 15.54 25.42 -7.51
N GLN A 41 16.07 26.62 -7.29
CA GLN A 41 17.00 27.26 -8.23
C GLN A 41 18.49 27.01 -7.94
N CYS A 42 18.85 26.37 -6.81
CA CYS A 42 20.24 26.10 -6.49
C CYS A 42 20.70 24.74 -7.04
N THR A 43 21.59 24.75 -8.04
CA THR A 43 22.10 23.53 -8.71
C THR A 43 22.94 22.62 -7.80
N GLU A 44 23.65 23.17 -6.82
CA GLU A 44 24.42 22.36 -5.87
C GLU A 44 23.52 21.72 -4.81
N CYS A 45 22.60 22.50 -4.25
CA CYS A 45 21.68 22.01 -3.24
C CYS A 45 20.61 21.06 -3.83
N THR A 46 20.22 21.15 -5.12
CA THR A 46 19.31 20.17 -5.78
C THR A 46 19.94 18.80 -6.01
N LYS A 47 21.27 18.68 -6.01
CA LYS A 47 21.93 17.36 -6.06
C LYS A 47 21.68 16.58 -4.78
N VAL A 48 21.70 17.26 -3.64
CA VAL A 48 21.68 16.69 -2.28
C VAL A 48 20.27 16.65 -1.69
N TRP A 49 19.44 17.65 -2.00
CA TRP A 49 18.09 17.80 -1.45
C TRP A 49 17.01 17.63 -2.53
N ARG A 50 15.86 17.09 -2.12
CA ARG A 50 14.64 16.94 -2.93
C ARG A 50 13.52 17.77 -2.32
N LEU A 51 12.72 18.43 -3.15
CA LEU A 51 11.46 19.03 -2.71
C LEU A 51 10.36 17.97 -2.66
N SER A 52 9.67 17.89 -1.53
CA SER A 52 8.52 17.02 -1.34
C SER A 52 7.50 17.73 -0.45
N ASN A 53 6.33 18.07 -1.00
CA ASN A 53 5.21 18.67 -0.27
C ASN A 53 5.61 19.87 0.62
N GLY A 54 6.33 20.84 0.05
CA GLY A 54 6.78 22.04 0.79
C GLY A 54 7.92 21.81 1.80
N ARG A 55 8.57 20.63 1.75
CA ARG A 55 9.75 20.33 2.56
C ARG A 55 10.95 20.00 1.69
N LEU A 56 12.13 20.38 2.14
CA LEU A 56 13.41 19.90 1.62
C LEU A 56 13.79 18.63 2.36
N VAL A 57 13.95 17.54 1.62
CA VAL A 57 14.35 16.23 2.15
C VAL A 57 15.75 15.88 1.66
N LEU A 58 16.63 15.46 2.58
CA LEU A 58 17.98 15.06 2.25
C LEU A 58 17.95 13.69 1.58
N LYS A 59 18.35 13.61 0.30
CA LYS A 59 18.25 12.37 -0.51
C LYS A 59 19.01 11.20 0.10
N GLU A 60 20.17 11.45 0.71
CA GLU A 60 20.96 10.39 1.33
C GLU A 60 20.25 9.78 2.54
N SER A 61 19.53 10.60 3.32
CA SER A 61 18.74 10.13 4.45
C SER A 61 17.48 9.35 4.03
N GLU A 62 17.00 9.52 2.79
CA GLU A 62 15.88 8.73 2.23
C GLU A 62 16.32 7.31 1.80
N LYS A 63 17.61 7.07 1.52
CA LYS A 63 18.08 5.77 0.99
C LYS A 63 17.68 4.59 1.90
N PRO A 64 17.94 4.60 3.23
CA PRO A 64 17.54 3.51 4.11
C PRO A 64 16.02 3.31 4.14
N TYR A 65 15.25 4.40 4.08
CA TYR A 65 13.79 4.34 4.04
C TYR A 65 13.28 3.70 2.74
N ILE A 66 13.84 4.06 1.59
CA ILE A 66 13.47 3.48 0.30
C ILE A 66 13.74 1.97 0.29
N GLU A 67 14.91 1.55 0.78
CA GLU A 67 15.28 0.14 0.88
C GLU A 67 14.36 -0.63 1.84
N ALA A 68 14.12 -0.08 3.03
CA ALA A 68 13.18 -0.67 4.00
C ALA A 68 11.75 -0.74 3.44
N SER A 69 11.31 0.28 2.68
CA SER A 69 9.98 0.33 2.07
C SER A 69 9.85 -0.77 1.01
N LYS A 70 10.89 -0.98 0.20
CA LYS A 70 10.93 -2.08 -0.76
C LYS A 70 10.88 -3.44 -0.06
N ALA A 71 11.68 -3.64 0.99
CA ALA A 71 11.69 -4.87 1.76
C ALA A 71 10.32 -5.15 2.44
N CYS A 72 9.67 -4.11 2.96
CA CYS A 72 8.33 -4.22 3.53
C CYS A 72 7.29 -4.63 2.46
N ARG A 73 7.33 -4.02 1.27
CA ARG A 73 6.47 -4.44 0.14
C ARG A 73 6.69 -5.89 -0.27
N GLU A 74 7.93 -6.36 -0.26
CA GLU A 74 8.26 -7.77 -0.54
C GLU A 74 7.72 -8.70 0.56
N ALA A 75 7.83 -8.32 1.83
CA ALA A 75 7.25 -9.08 2.94
C ALA A 75 5.71 -9.18 2.83
N TYR A 76 5.03 -8.08 2.47
CA TYR A 76 3.59 -8.11 2.19
C TYR A 76 3.21 -9.06 1.04
N LYS A 77 4.04 -9.12 -0.01
CA LYS A 77 3.82 -10.09 -1.11
C LYS A 77 3.98 -11.52 -0.63
N ALA A 78 4.97 -11.79 0.22
CA ALA A 78 5.18 -13.11 0.81
C ALA A 78 3.98 -13.55 1.67
N VAL A 79 3.45 -12.65 2.52
CA VAL A 79 2.22 -12.92 3.31
C VAL A 79 1.06 -13.30 2.38
N ARG A 80 0.81 -12.51 1.33
CA ARG A 80 -0.27 -12.80 0.37
C ARG A 80 -0.08 -14.15 -0.31
N GLN A 81 1.14 -14.49 -0.69
CA GLN A 81 1.44 -15.77 -1.32
C GLN A 81 1.20 -16.94 -0.36
N CYS A 82 1.62 -16.81 0.91
CA CYS A 82 1.36 -17.80 1.94
C CYS A 82 -0.15 -18.01 2.15
N ILE A 83 -0.92 -16.93 2.26
CA ILE A 83 -2.39 -16.99 2.38
C ILE A 83 -3.02 -17.70 1.18
N ARG A 84 -2.56 -17.43 -0.05
CA ARG A 84 -3.06 -18.13 -1.25
C ARG A 84 -2.77 -19.63 -1.20
N GLN A 85 -1.61 -20.04 -0.68
CA GLN A 85 -1.27 -21.45 -0.51
C GLN A 85 -2.15 -22.12 0.55
N ILE A 86 -2.40 -21.43 1.68
CA ILE A 86 -3.34 -21.88 2.71
C ILE A 86 -4.73 -22.09 2.12
N ALA A 87 -5.24 -21.11 1.36
CA ALA A 87 -6.55 -21.21 0.71
C ALA A 87 -6.62 -22.33 -0.31
N LYS A 88 -5.57 -22.54 -1.10
CA LYS A 88 -5.51 -23.67 -2.03
C LYS A 88 -5.62 -24.99 -1.28
N ARG A 89 -4.78 -25.21 -0.26
CA ARG A 89 -4.79 -26.45 0.54
C ARG A 89 -6.11 -26.69 1.26
N TYR A 90 -6.67 -25.62 1.83
CA TYR A 90 -7.98 -25.67 2.49
C TYR A 90 -9.08 -26.11 1.51
N CYS A 91 -9.13 -25.50 0.33
CA CYS A 91 -10.11 -25.86 -0.71
C CYS A 91 -9.86 -27.27 -1.27
N ASP A 92 -8.60 -27.69 -1.42
CA ASP A 92 -8.25 -29.03 -1.89
C ASP A 92 -8.74 -30.12 -0.91
N GLN A 93 -8.81 -29.84 0.39
CA GLN A 93 -9.39 -30.74 1.39
C GLN A 93 -10.93 -30.84 1.30
N GLN A 94 -11.59 -29.92 0.59
CA GLN A 94 -13.05 -29.87 0.41
C GLN A 94 -13.49 -30.53 -0.92
N SER A 95 -12.74 -31.52 -1.41
CA SER A 95 -12.68 -32.05 -2.78
C SER A 95 -13.95 -32.66 -3.41
N SER A 96 -15.14 -32.37 -2.92
CA SER A 96 -16.40 -32.96 -3.41
C SER A 96 -17.55 -31.96 -3.58
N LEU A 97 -17.28 -30.66 -3.56
CA LEU A 97 -18.33 -29.65 -3.63
C LEU A 97 -18.70 -29.31 -5.10
N THR A 98 -19.98 -29.46 -5.44
CA THR A 98 -20.58 -28.81 -6.62
C THR A 98 -20.38 -27.29 -6.56
N LYS A 99 -20.46 -26.57 -7.70
CA LYS A 99 -20.38 -25.09 -7.71
C LYS A 99 -21.36 -24.41 -6.74
N LYS A 100 -22.53 -25.00 -6.53
CA LYS A 100 -23.52 -24.49 -5.57
C LYS A 100 -23.05 -24.69 -4.13
N SER A 101 -22.53 -25.86 -3.80
CA SER A 101 -22.03 -26.14 -2.45
C SER A 101 -20.69 -25.44 -2.16
N GLU A 102 -19.84 -25.19 -3.17
CA GLU A 102 -18.67 -24.30 -3.04
C GLU A 102 -19.12 -22.90 -2.59
N PHE A 103 -20.15 -22.36 -3.26
CA PHE A 103 -20.72 -21.06 -2.92
C PHE A 103 -21.33 -21.02 -1.51
N GLU A 104 -22.18 -22.00 -1.18
CA GLU A 104 -22.80 -22.12 0.15
C GLU A 104 -21.73 -22.21 1.25
N HIS A 105 -20.64 -22.95 1.00
CA HIS A 105 -19.52 -23.01 1.92
C HIS A 105 -18.86 -21.64 2.10
N LEU A 106 -18.54 -20.92 1.01
CA LEU A 106 -17.93 -19.59 1.07
C LEU A 106 -18.81 -18.56 1.81
N VAL A 107 -20.14 -18.64 1.64
CA VAL A 107 -21.10 -17.82 2.38
C VAL A 107 -21.11 -18.20 3.86
N THR A 108 -21.09 -19.50 4.18
CA THR A 108 -21.09 -20.03 5.56
C THR A 108 -19.86 -19.57 6.34
N ILE A 109 -18.67 -19.59 5.72
CA ILE A 109 -17.45 -19.07 6.33
C ILE A 109 -17.34 -17.53 6.27
N GLY A 110 -18.38 -16.84 5.79
CA GLY A 110 -18.44 -15.38 5.71
C GLY A 110 -17.43 -14.75 4.74
N ARG A 111 -16.86 -15.54 3.81
CA ARG A 111 -15.81 -15.08 2.89
C ARG A 111 -16.34 -14.63 1.53
N PHE A 112 -17.64 -14.83 1.27
CA PHE A 112 -18.28 -14.35 0.05
C PHE A 112 -19.69 -13.84 0.36
N SER A 113 -19.88 -12.53 0.24
CA SER A 113 -21.16 -11.85 0.52
C SER A 113 -21.97 -11.52 -0.73
N LYS A 114 -21.39 -11.70 -1.92
CA LYS A 114 -22.07 -11.42 -3.19
C LYS A 114 -23.02 -12.56 -3.56
N GLY A 115 -24.00 -12.28 -4.41
CA GLY A 115 -24.95 -13.28 -4.86
C GLY A 115 -24.31 -14.42 -5.69
N TYR A 116 -25.01 -15.56 -5.76
CA TYR A 116 -24.57 -16.74 -6.50
C TYR A 116 -24.27 -16.46 -7.99
N ALA A 117 -25.02 -15.54 -8.61
CA ALA A 117 -24.76 -15.12 -9.99
C ALA A 117 -23.36 -14.51 -10.17
N THR A 118 -22.89 -13.74 -9.19
CA THR A 118 -21.53 -13.16 -9.19
C THR A 118 -20.48 -14.25 -8.99
N TYR A 119 -20.74 -15.22 -8.10
CA TYR A 119 -19.86 -16.38 -7.93
C TYR A 119 -19.67 -17.14 -9.25
N LEU A 120 -20.78 -17.45 -9.94
CA LEU A 120 -20.74 -18.13 -11.24
C LEU A 120 -20.05 -17.30 -12.32
N LYS A 121 -20.13 -15.97 -12.27
CA LYS A 121 -19.35 -15.09 -13.17
C LYS A 121 -17.85 -15.28 -12.92
N CYS A 122 -17.38 -15.23 -11.68
CA CYS A 122 -15.98 -15.46 -11.33
C CYS A 122 -15.49 -16.85 -11.78
N ARG A 123 -16.31 -17.90 -11.60
CA ARG A 123 -15.96 -19.25 -12.06
C ARG A 123 -15.90 -19.35 -13.59
N ARG A 124 -16.74 -18.62 -14.32
CA ARG A 124 -16.69 -18.55 -15.80
C ARG A 124 -15.47 -17.78 -16.31
N GLU A 125 -14.97 -16.82 -15.55
CA GLU A 125 -13.70 -16.11 -15.80
C GLU A 125 -12.46 -16.97 -15.48
N GLY A 126 -12.64 -18.24 -15.10
CA GLY A 126 -11.55 -19.18 -14.81
C GLY A 126 -11.01 -19.12 -13.38
N LYS A 127 -11.58 -18.28 -12.49
CA LYS A 127 -11.13 -18.20 -11.10
C LYS A 127 -11.44 -19.49 -10.34
N THR A 128 -10.48 -19.98 -9.59
CA THR A 128 -10.60 -21.10 -8.63
C THR A 128 -11.37 -20.68 -7.38
N MET A 129 -11.93 -21.64 -6.63
CA MET A 129 -12.58 -21.36 -5.34
C MET A 129 -11.61 -20.66 -4.37
N SER A 130 -10.35 -21.09 -4.32
CA SER A 130 -9.30 -20.47 -3.51
C SER A 130 -9.03 -19.01 -3.88
N GLU A 131 -9.07 -18.66 -5.17
CA GLU A 131 -8.91 -17.26 -5.62
C GLU A 131 -10.12 -16.41 -5.28
N VAL A 132 -11.33 -16.99 -5.28
CA VAL A 132 -12.55 -16.30 -4.85
C VAL A 132 -12.56 -16.08 -3.34
N LEU A 133 -12.06 -17.04 -2.56
CA LEU A 133 -11.97 -16.94 -1.10
C LEU A 133 -11.03 -15.81 -0.66
N VAL A 134 -9.89 -15.67 -1.34
CA VAL A 134 -8.85 -14.67 -1.05
C VAL A 134 -9.05 -13.39 -1.89
N HIS A 135 -10.25 -13.18 -2.46
CA HIS A 135 -10.50 -12.06 -3.36
C HIS A 135 -10.10 -10.73 -2.71
N GLU A 136 -9.32 -9.94 -3.45
CA GLU A 136 -8.57 -8.79 -2.95
C GLU A 136 -9.44 -7.53 -2.80
N ASP A 137 -10.49 -7.56 -1.98
CA ASP A 137 -11.05 -6.31 -1.47
C ASP A 137 -10.09 -5.73 -0.41
N PRO A 138 -9.52 -4.52 -0.60
CA PRO A 138 -8.64 -3.89 0.38
C PRO A 138 -9.22 -3.85 1.79
N SER A 139 -10.54 -3.72 1.90
CA SER A 139 -11.28 -3.63 3.18
C SER A 139 -11.30 -4.95 3.93
N SER A 140 -11.12 -6.08 3.23
CA SER A 140 -11.21 -7.43 3.79
C SER A 140 -9.87 -8.04 4.21
N ARG A 141 -8.75 -7.31 4.06
CA ARG A 141 -7.40 -7.85 4.32
C ARG A 141 -7.22 -8.39 5.75
N GLY A 142 -7.76 -7.67 6.74
CA GLY A 142 -7.71 -8.10 8.13
C GLY A 142 -8.46 -9.41 8.36
N GLU A 143 -9.66 -9.52 7.79
CA GLU A 143 -10.49 -10.72 7.90
C GLU A 143 -9.89 -11.93 7.19
N VAL A 144 -9.30 -11.74 5.99
CA VAL A 144 -8.57 -12.80 5.28
C VAL A 144 -7.43 -13.33 6.14
N LEU A 145 -6.68 -12.44 6.78
CA LEU A 145 -5.56 -12.85 7.63
C LEU A 145 -6.06 -13.62 8.87
N GLN A 146 -7.13 -13.16 9.52
CA GLN A 146 -7.72 -13.86 10.67
C GLN A 146 -8.24 -15.25 10.28
N TRP A 147 -8.93 -15.35 9.15
CA TRP A 147 -9.34 -16.63 8.59
C TRP A 147 -8.13 -17.52 8.27
N ALA A 148 -7.10 -16.97 7.63
CA ALA A 148 -5.90 -17.75 7.29
C ALA A 148 -5.20 -18.28 8.55
N LYS A 149 -5.14 -17.49 9.62
CA LYS A 149 -4.64 -17.93 10.93
C LYS A 149 -5.48 -19.08 11.49
N SER A 150 -6.80 -18.96 11.48
CA SER A 150 -7.69 -19.99 12.06
C SER A 150 -7.63 -21.33 11.33
N VAL A 151 -7.36 -21.34 10.02
CA VAL A 151 -7.23 -22.59 9.24
C VAL A 151 -5.79 -23.05 9.03
N SER A 152 -4.78 -22.20 9.32
CA SER A 152 -3.37 -22.51 9.03
C SER A 152 -2.89 -23.80 9.70
N ALA A 153 -3.34 -24.09 10.92
CA ALA A 153 -3.00 -25.31 11.65
C ALA A 153 -3.58 -26.57 10.98
N SER A 154 -4.84 -26.52 10.52
CA SER A 154 -5.50 -27.68 9.91
C SER A 154 -4.95 -28.03 8.53
N VAL A 155 -4.35 -27.05 7.83
CA VAL A 155 -3.68 -27.27 6.53
C VAL A 155 -2.16 -27.48 6.65
N GLY A 156 -1.59 -27.42 7.86
CA GLY A 156 -0.15 -27.62 8.10
C GLY A 156 0.75 -26.44 7.68
N PHE A 157 0.23 -25.21 7.71
CA PHE A 157 0.95 -23.98 7.32
C PHE A 157 1.17 -22.99 8.48
N SER A 158 0.78 -23.32 9.72
CA SER A 158 0.88 -22.39 10.86
C SER A 158 2.29 -21.82 11.04
N GLY A 159 3.32 -22.67 11.07
CA GLY A 159 4.71 -22.23 11.22
C GLY A 159 5.20 -21.34 10.08
N GLN A 160 4.82 -21.63 8.82
CA GLN A 160 5.18 -20.79 7.68
C GLN A 160 4.46 -19.44 7.72
N LEU A 161 3.19 -19.42 8.15
CA LEU A 161 2.43 -18.19 8.28
C LEU A 161 3.01 -17.29 9.37
N GLU A 162 3.32 -17.87 10.54
CA GLU A 162 3.97 -17.16 11.66
C GLU A 162 5.32 -16.58 11.23
N GLU A 163 6.18 -17.38 10.60
CA GLU A 163 7.49 -16.92 10.13
C GLU A 163 7.37 -15.73 9.16
N VAL A 164 6.43 -15.78 8.22
CA VAL A 164 6.25 -14.70 7.24
C VAL A 164 5.64 -13.45 7.89
N LEU A 165 4.78 -13.61 8.91
CA LEU A 165 4.24 -12.49 9.69
C LEU A 165 5.29 -11.84 10.58
N ASP A 166 6.14 -12.63 11.24
CA ASP A 166 7.26 -12.11 12.04
C ASP A 166 8.24 -11.34 11.17
N ARG A 167 8.57 -11.87 9.98
CA ARG A 167 9.36 -11.15 8.98
C ARG A 167 8.69 -9.83 8.58
N LEU A 168 7.38 -9.81 8.35
CA LEU A 168 6.67 -8.56 8.05
C LEU A 168 6.79 -7.56 9.20
N SER A 169 6.54 -7.98 10.45
CA SER A 169 6.65 -7.12 11.63
C SER A 169 8.03 -6.49 11.75
N MET A 170 9.10 -7.30 11.62
CA MET A 170 10.48 -6.78 11.63
C MET A 170 10.75 -5.77 10.51
N ARG A 171 10.15 -5.95 9.31
CA ARG A 171 10.32 -4.99 8.20
C ARG A 171 9.51 -3.72 8.40
N GLU A 172 8.35 -3.78 9.04
CA GLU A 172 7.56 -2.61 9.41
C GLU A 172 8.27 -1.78 10.49
N GLU A 173 8.84 -2.45 11.49
CA GLU A 173 9.67 -1.79 12.51
C GLU A 173 10.89 -1.12 11.89
N ALA A 174 11.62 -1.82 11.02
CA ALA A 174 12.78 -1.25 10.31
C ALA A 174 12.38 -0.06 9.42
N LEU A 175 11.22 -0.13 8.76
CA LEU A 175 10.68 0.97 7.96
C LEU A 175 10.37 2.19 8.83
N GLY A 176 9.69 2.00 9.96
CA GLY A 176 9.38 3.07 10.90
C GLY A 176 10.64 3.67 11.56
N GLN A 177 11.67 2.88 11.79
CA GLN A 177 12.97 3.38 12.24
C GLN A 177 13.67 4.20 11.15
N ALA A 178 13.68 3.72 9.90
CA ALA A 178 14.28 4.43 8.78
C ALA A 178 13.55 5.75 8.47
N GLU A 179 12.22 5.79 8.65
CA GLU A 179 11.43 7.02 8.49
C GLU A 179 11.86 8.11 9.47
N LYS A 180 12.16 7.74 10.73
CA LYS A 180 12.66 8.68 11.76
C LYS A 180 14.04 9.24 11.44
N GLN A 181 14.81 8.58 10.56
CA GLN A 181 16.15 9.03 10.15
C GLN A 181 16.10 10.00 8.96
N ILE A 182 14.93 10.20 8.35
CA ILE A 182 14.76 11.13 7.23
C ILE A 182 14.97 12.56 7.73
N VAL A 183 16.03 13.20 7.23
CA VAL A 183 16.32 14.59 7.52
C VAL A 183 15.50 15.45 6.58
N SER A 184 14.58 16.23 7.14
CA SER A 184 13.78 17.20 6.39
C SER A 184 13.82 18.58 7.03
N LYS A 185 13.68 19.61 6.20
CA LYS A 185 13.54 21.02 6.59
C LYS A 185 12.28 21.58 5.96
N SER A 186 11.44 22.21 6.76
CA SER A 186 10.35 23.04 6.24
C SER A 186 10.95 24.24 5.48
N LEU A 187 10.30 24.61 4.38
CA LEU A 187 10.58 25.87 3.70
C LEU A 187 10.05 27.04 4.53
#